data_AF-A0A5M9TW45-F1
#
_entry.id   AF-A0A5M9TW45-F1
#
_cell.length_a   1.000
_cell.length_b   1.000
_cell.length_c   1.000
_cell.angle_alpha   90.00
_cell.angle_beta   90.00
_cell.angle_gamma   90.00
#
_symmetry.space_group_name_H-M   'P 1'
#
loop_
_entity.id
_entity.type
_entity.pdbx_description
1 polymer ?
#
loop_
_entity_poly.entity_id
_entity_poly.type
_entity_poly.pdbx_seq_one_letter_code
_entity_poly.pdbx_strand_id
1 'polypeptide(L)' 'MKDGKPVQLDLFSSLTEPKGPPPAPVLNGMYYEKATDKFVSFMLGKRHYEEPALGCKHPKEWQNRIKRERAI' A
#
# COMPACT_ATOMS: atom_id res chain seq x y z
N MET A 1 42.44 -36.67 -7.71
CA MET A 1 41.66 -35.88 -6.73
C MET A 1 40.64 -35.09 -7.54
N LYS A 2 39.33 -35.28 -7.33
CA LYS A 2 38.30 -34.57 -8.11
C LYS A 2 37.88 -33.32 -7.34
N ASP A 3 38.16 -32.16 -7.91
CA ASP A 3 37.74 -30.85 -7.41
C ASP A 3 36.21 -30.75 -7.34
N GLY A 4 35.66 -30.89 -6.13
CA GLY A 4 34.26 -30.58 -5.85
C GLY A 4 34.12 -29.07 -5.63
N LYS A 5 33.52 -28.35 -6.59
CA LYS A 5 33.17 -26.94 -6.39
C LYS A 5 32.18 -26.80 -5.24
N PRO A 6 32.38 -25.86 -4.31
CA PRO A 6 31.44 -25.66 -3.21
C PRO A 6 30.10 -25.18 -3.76
N VAL A 7 29.02 -25.85 -3.36
CA VAL A 7 27.65 -25.44 -3.64
C VAL A 7 27.21 -24.47 -2.54
N GLN A 8 26.93 -23.24 -2.93
CA GLN A 8 26.33 -22.25 -2.02
C GLN A 8 24.82 -22.55 -1.89
N LEU A 9 24.41 -23.13 -0.76
CA LEU A 9 22.99 -23.20 -0.40
C LEU A 9 22.54 -21.83 0.12
N ASP A 10 21.61 -21.19 -0.58
CA ASP A 10 20.92 -20.01 -0.07
C ASP A 10 19.80 -20.43 0.90
N LEU A 11 20.13 -20.39 2.20
CA LEU A 11 19.25 -20.76 3.30
C LEU A 11 17.96 -19.90 3.34
N PHE A 12 17.99 -18.69 2.78
CA PHE A 12 16.86 -17.75 2.85
C PHE A 12 15.92 -17.83 1.65
N SER A 13 16.27 -18.59 0.61
CA SER A 13 15.40 -18.79 -0.56
C SER A 13 14.02 -19.36 -0.21
N SER A 14 13.91 -20.12 0.88
CA SER A 14 12.62 -20.68 1.37
C SER A 14 11.81 -19.74 2.26
N LEU A 15 12.39 -18.62 2.70
CA LEU A 15 11.78 -17.65 3.61
C LEU A 15 11.18 -16.43 2.89
N THR A 16 11.51 -16.25 1.61
CA THR A 16 11.14 -15.06 0.83
C THR A 16 9.90 -15.23 -0.04
N GLU A 17 9.40 -16.46 -0.22
CA GLU A 17 8.22 -16.71 -1.04
C GLU A 17 6.95 -16.76 -0.17
N PRO A 18 6.08 -15.73 -0.21
CA PRO A 18 4.79 -15.82 0.44
C PRO A 18 3.98 -16.94 -0.24
N LYS A 19 3.74 -18.03 0.51
CA LYS A 19 2.94 -19.18 0.09
C LYS A 19 1.44 -18.81 0.14
N GLY A 20 0.99 -17.98 -0.81
CA GLY A 20 -0.40 -17.52 -0.87
C GLY A 20 -0.64 -16.56 -2.05
N PRO A 21 -1.90 -16.18 -2.31
CA PRO A 21 -2.19 -15.10 -3.25
C PRO A 21 -1.40 -13.85 -2.82
N PRO A 22 -0.93 -13.03 -3.77
CA PRO A 22 -0.16 -11.84 -3.45
C PRO A 22 -0.96 -10.99 -2.45
N PRO A 23 -0.31 -10.51 -1.36
CA PRO A 23 -1.00 -9.68 -0.38
C PRO A 23 -1.59 -8.46 -1.09
N ALA A 24 -2.81 -8.08 -0.72
CA ALA A 24 -3.43 -6.87 -1.24
C ALA A 24 -2.45 -5.68 -1.08
N PRO A 25 -2.40 -4.76 -2.07
CA PRO A 25 -1.50 -3.62 -1.99
C PRO A 25 -1.68 -2.88 -0.66
N VAL A 26 -0.59 -2.74 0.09
CA VAL A 26 -0.61 -2.04 1.37
C VAL A 26 -0.86 -0.57 1.10
N LEU A 27 -2.03 -0.07 1.49
CA LEU A 27 -2.40 1.33 1.29
C LEU A 27 -1.39 2.26 1.99
N ASN A 28 -0.89 3.24 1.24
CA ASN A 28 0.01 4.26 1.76
C ASN A 28 -0.27 5.62 1.08
N GLY A 29 -0.38 6.68 1.89
CA GLY A 29 -0.76 8.03 1.46
C GLY A 29 -2.24 8.36 1.67
N MET A 30 -2.71 9.41 0.98
CA MET A 30 -4.09 9.89 1.05
C MET A 30 -4.99 9.25 0.00
N TYR A 31 -6.20 8.88 0.41
CA TYR A 31 -7.24 8.26 -0.40
C TYR A 31 -8.59 8.93 -0.14
N TYR A 32 -9.53 8.78 -1.08
CA TYR A 32 -10.92 9.19 -0.89
C TYR A 32 -11.77 7.94 -0.67
N GLU A 33 -12.41 7.82 0.50
CA GLU A 33 -13.29 6.71 0.83
C GLU A 33 -14.73 7.05 0.45
N LYS A 34 -15.27 6.39 -0.57
CA LYS A 34 -16.62 6.70 -1.10
C LYS A 34 -17.72 6.37 -0.11
N ALA A 35 -17.55 5.29 0.65
CA ALA A 35 -18.55 4.80 1.59
C ALA A 35 -18.86 5.80 2.72
N THR A 36 -17.86 6.60 3.12
CA THR A 36 -17.98 7.54 4.24
C THR A 36 -17.85 9.00 3.82
N ASP A 37 -17.59 9.27 2.54
CA ASP A 37 -17.30 10.58 1.97
C ASP A 37 -16.16 11.31 2.71
N LYS A 38 -15.04 10.63 2.95
CA LYS A 38 -13.88 11.16 3.67
C LYS A 38 -12.59 11.05 2.88
N PHE A 39 -11.69 12.00 3.10
CA PHE A 39 -10.27 11.85 2.80
C PHE A 39 -9.59 11.14 3.97
N VAL A 40 -8.90 10.04 3.69
CA VAL A 40 -8.32 9.15 4.68
C VAL A 40 -6.85 8.91 4.37
N SER A 41 -5.99 9.04 5.38
CA SER A 41 -4.57 8.70 5.24
C SER A 41 -4.28 7.29 5.76
N PHE A 42 -3.43 6.58 5.02
CA PHE A 42 -2.87 5.31 5.42
C PHE A 42 -1.34 5.38 5.48
N MET A 43 -0.73 4.76 6.48
CA MET A 43 0.70 4.49 6.54
C MET A 43 0.91 3.00 6.77
N LEU A 44 1.57 2.33 5.82
CA LEU A 44 1.78 0.88 5.86
C LEU A 44 0.47 0.09 6.12
N GLY A 45 -0.62 0.52 5.48
CA GLY A 45 -1.94 -0.12 5.56
C GLY A 45 -2.75 0.26 6.81
N LYS A 46 -2.19 1.04 7.73
CA LYS A 46 -2.89 1.51 8.94
C LYS A 46 -3.50 2.87 8.72
N ARG A 47 -4.74 3.06 9.16
CA ARG A 47 -5.50 4.32 9.06
C ARG A 47 -5.05 5.30 10.14
N HIS A 48 -4.78 6.57 9.77
CA HIS A 48 -4.23 7.56 10.71
C HIS A 48 -4.99 8.89 10.77
N TYR A 49 -5.36 9.46 9.62
CA TYR A 49 -6.04 10.75 9.55
C TYR A 49 -7.32 10.63 8.74
N GLU A 50 -8.35 11.37 9.15
CA GLU A 50 -9.64 11.43 8.49
C GLU A 50 -10.14 12.86 8.44
N GLU A 51 -10.57 13.30 7.27
CA GLU A 51 -11.24 14.58 7.07
C GLU A 51 -12.49 14.38 6.20
N PRO A 52 -13.66 14.93 6.58
CA PRO A 52 -14.83 14.95 5.71
C PRO A 52 -14.50 15.61 4.37
N ALA A 53 -14.94 15.01 3.25
CA ALA A 53 -14.76 15.64 1.95
C ALA A 53 -15.61 16.91 1.81
N LEU A 54 -16.78 16.94 2.46
CA LEU A 54 -17.61 18.13 2.56
C LEU A 54 -16.95 19.18 3.46
N GLY A 55 -16.69 20.37 2.91
CA GLY A 55 -16.06 21.47 3.65
C GLY A 55 -14.55 21.35 3.82
N CYS A 56 -13.92 20.33 3.20
CA CYS A 56 -12.47 20.17 3.16
C CYS A 56 -11.80 21.44 2.61
N LYS A 57 -10.80 21.96 3.34
CA LYS A 57 -10.11 23.22 3.02
C LYS A 57 -9.00 23.06 1.98
N HIS A 58 -8.68 21.83 1.58
CA HIS A 58 -7.68 21.58 0.55
C HIS A 58 -8.13 22.12 -0.82
N PRO A 59 -7.20 22.47 -1.73
CA PRO A 59 -7.55 22.96 -3.06
C PRO A 59 -8.48 22.00 -3.81
N LYS A 60 -9.50 22.54 -4.50
CA LYS A 60 -10.47 21.70 -5.23
C LYS A 60 -9.81 20.80 -6.28
N GLU A 61 -8.76 21.28 -6.94
CA GLU A 61 -8.01 20.46 -7.91
C GLU A 61 -7.39 19.23 -7.26
N TRP A 62 -6.82 19.40 -6.06
CA TRP A 62 -6.28 18.28 -5.29
C TRP A 62 -7.39 17.29 -4.89
N GLN A 63 -8.51 17.81 -4.37
CA GLN A 63 -9.65 16.97 -3.99
C GLN A 63 -10.16 16.16 -5.19
N ASN A 64 -10.36 16.80 -6.34
CA ASN A 64 -10.81 16.16 -7.56
C ASN A 64 -9.82 15.09 -8.05
N ARG A 65 -8.51 15.38 -7.98
CA ARG A 65 -7.46 14.41 -8.35
C ARG A 65 -7.51 13.17 -7.47
N ILE A 66 -7.58 13.32 -6.14
CA ILE A 66 -7.65 12.19 -5.21
C ILE A 66 -8.95 11.40 -5.39
N LYS A 67 -10.10 12.07 -5.55
CA LYS A 67 -11.39 11.43 -5.83
C LYS A 67 -11.39 10.64 -7.15
N ARG A 68 -10.61 11.06 -8.15
CA ARG A 68 -10.50 10.37 -9.45
C ARG A 68 -9.51 9.21 -9.42
N GLU A 69 -8.33 9.43 -8.86
CA GLU A 69 -7.19 8.53 -9.03
C GLU A 69 -7.02 7.55 -7.86
N ARG A 70 -7.55 7.90 -6.68
CA ARG A 70 -7.29 7.21 -5.42
C ARG A 70 -8.55 7.02 -4.59
N ALA A 71 -9.66 6.75 -5.26
CA ALA A 71 -10.90 6.42 -4.56
C ALA A 71 -10.94 4.94 -4.19
N ILE A 72 -11.28 4.68 -2.93
CA ILE A 72 -11.46 3.35 -2.34
C ILE A 72 -12.90 3.16 -1.85
#